data_AF-A0A2H5VA42-F1
#
_entry.id   AF-A0A2H5VA42-F1
#
_cell.length_a   1.000
_cell.length_b   1.000
_cell.length_c   1.000
_cell.angle_alpha   90.00
_cell.angle_beta   90.00
_cell.angle_gamma   90.00
#
_symmetry.space_group_name_H-M   'P 1'
#
loop_
_entity.id
_entity.type
_entity.pdbx_description
1 polymer ?
#
loop_
_entity_poly.entity_id
_entity_poly.type
_entity_poly.pdbx_seq_one_letter_code
_entity_poly.pdbx_strand_id
1 'polypeptide(L)'
;MFKAPSEHNTLRLVCMICTQSIEVPIHHDKPMQWVLEGRFHKKEYLVCSVCGFKTDVPVHCGRPMLYSMSRYIDVRDKHGI
;
A
#
# COMPACT_ATOMS: atom_id res chain seq x y z
N MET A 1 -16.06 19.72 -15.37
CA MET A 1 -16.44 19.20 -14.04
C MET A 1 -15.40 18.19 -13.62
N PHE A 2 -14.44 18.62 -12.78
CA PHE A 2 -13.44 17.72 -12.24
C PHE A 2 -14.12 16.87 -11.16
N LYS A 3 -14.37 15.60 -11.46
CA LYS A 3 -14.77 14.65 -10.43
C LYS A 3 -13.53 14.40 -9.58
N ALA A 4 -13.54 14.89 -8.34
CA ALA A 4 -12.60 14.45 -7.33
C ALA A 4 -12.63 12.91 -7.33
N PRO A 5 -11.48 12.22 -7.29
CA PRO A 5 -11.47 10.76 -7.23
C PRO A 5 -12.33 10.35 -6.04
N SER A 6 -13.47 9.72 -6.31
CA SER A 6 -14.23 8.99 -5.29
C SER A 6 -13.27 8.06 -4.55
N GLU A 7 -13.48 7.87 -3.27
CA GLU A 7 -12.62 7.14 -2.30
C GLU A 7 -12.36 5.66 -2.70
N HIS A 8 -11.72 5.45 -3.84
CA HIS A 8 -11.21 4.17 -4.28
C HIS A 8 -9.94 3.92 -3.48
N ASN A 9 -9.98 2.88 -2.65
CA ASN A 9 -8.87 2.32 -1.87
C ASN A 9 -7.50 2.84 -2.33
N THR A 10 -6.94 3.82 -1.61
CA THR A 10 -5.72 4.52 -2.02
C THR A 10 -4.43 3.70 -1.84
N LEU A 11 -4.58 2.40 -1.57
CA LEU A 11 -3.52 1.47 -1.28
C LEU A 11 -3.08 0.74 -2.53
N ARG A 12 -1.80 0.88 -2.86
CA ARG A 12 -1.20 0.28 -4.05
C ARG A 12 0.20 -0.18 -3.76
N LEU A 13 0.62 -1.23 -4.47
CA LEU A 13 2.00 -1.63 -4.58
C LEU A 13 2.59 -0.96 -5.81
N VAL A 14 3.72 -0.29 -5.68
CA VAL A 14 4.32 0.50 -6.78
C VAL A 14 5.73 0.01 -7.06
N CYS A 15 6.02 -0.27 -8.33
CA CYS A 15 7.38 -0.55 -8.77
C CYS A 15 8.18 0.77 -8.82
N MET A 16 9.28 0.85 -8.09
CA MET A 16 10.11 2.06 -8.07
C MET A 16 10.93 2.31 -9.34
N ILE A 17 11.03 1.31 -10.22
CA ILE A 17 11.82 1.40 -11.44
C ILE A 17 10.97 1.94 -12.59
N CYS A 18 9.80 1.35 -12.84
CA CYS A 18 8.94 1.72 -13.96
C CYS A 18 7.63 2.42 -13.55
N THR A 19 7.41 2.66 -12.25
CA THR A 19 6.19 3.28 -11.67
C THR A 19 4.89 2.49 -11.85
N GLN A 20 4.94 1.30 -12.46
CA GLN A 20 3.79 0.41 -12.57
C GLN A 20 3.25 0.08 -11.18
N SER A 21 1.94 0.21 -11.02
CA SER A 21 1.25 -0.09 -9.77
C SER A 21 0.27 -1.25 -9.93
N ILE A 22 0.13 -2.04 -8.87
CA ILE A 22 -0.92 -3.04 -8.71
C ILE A 22 -1.69 -2.77 -7.41
N GLU A 23 -2.89 -3.32 -7.31
CA GLU A 23 -3.68 -3.24 -6.08
C GLU A 23 -3.05 -4.06 -4.96
N VAL A 24 -3.24 -3.62 -3.72
CA VAL A 24 -2.89 -4.42 -2.54
C VAL A 24 -3.86 -5.60 -2.44
N PRO A 25 -3.38 -6.85 -2.30
CA PRO A 25 -4.23 -8.02 -2.11
C PRO A 25 -5.25 -7.84 -0.98
N ILE A 26 -6.49 -8.28 -1.24
CA ILE A 26 -7.58 -8.25 -0.27
C ILE A 26 -7.72 -9.64 0.36
N HIS A 27 -7.84 -9.69 1.69
CA HIS A 27 -8.06 -10.92 2.45
C HIS A 27 -8.97 -10.63 3.65
N HIS A 28 -10.03 -11.41 3.83
CA HIS A 28 -11.14 -11.09 4.76
C HIS A 28 -11.72 -9.68 4.54
N ASP A 29 -12.00 -9.35 3.27
CA ASP A 29 -12.61 -8.08 2.83
C ASP A 29 -11.82 -6.81 3.20
N LYS A 30 -10.54 -6.98 3.58
CA LYS A 30 -9.64 -5.88 3.93
C LYS A 30 -8.34 -5.98 3.15
N PRO A 31 -7.77 -4.84 2.73
CA PRO A 31 -6.44 -4.82 2.14
C PRO A 31 -5.41 -5.32 3.15
N MET A 32 -4.50 -6.20 2.70
CA MET A 32 -3.41 -6.68 3.54
C MET A 32 -2.46 -5.53 3.92
N GLN A 33 -1.84 -5.63 5.09
CA GLN A 33 -0.95 -4.61 5.66
C GLN A 33 0.52 -4.98 5.44
N TRP A 34 1.36 -4.00 5.11
CA TRP A 34 2.80 -4.24 5.05
C TRP A 34 3.39 -4.33 6.46
N VAL A 35 4.29 -5.29 6.65
CA VAL A 35 5.10 -5.43 7.86
C VAL A 35 6.55 -5.75 7.50
N LEU A 36 7.47 -5.33 8.38
CA LEU A 36 8.88 -5.67 8.30
C LEU A 36 9.25 -6.54 9.50
N GLU A 37 9.60 -7.80 9.25
CA GLU A 37 9.92 -8.77 10.30
C GLU A 37 11.38 -9.17 10.26
N GLY A 38 11.98 -9.36 11.44
CA GLY A 38 13.35 -9.82 11.62
C GLY A 38 14.21 -8.89 12.45
N ARG A 39 15.18 -9.48 13.18
CA ARG A 39 16.11 -8.74 14.06
C ARG A 39 17.37 -8.31 13.32
N PHE A 40 18.08 -9.28 12.72
CA PHE A 40 19.32 -9.05 11.98
C PHE A 40 19.09 -9.04 10.46
N HIS A 41 18.23 -9.93 9.98
CA HIS A 41 17.79 -9.97 8.58
C HIS A 41 16.33 -9.59 8.51
N LYS A 42 16.05 -8.40 8.00
CA LYS A 42 14.69 -7.88 7.85
C LYS A 42 14.10 -8.35 6.52
N LYS A 43 12.87 -8.86 6.55
CA LYS A 43 12.10 -9.26 5.37
C LYS A 43 10.71 -8.65 5.43
N GLU A 44 10.25 -8.18 4.27
CA GLU A 44 8.94 -7.53 4.09
C GLU A 44 7.87 -8.56 3.77
N TYR A 45 6.69 -8.40 4.36
CA TYR A 45 5.51 -9.22 4.12
C TYR A 45 4.25 -8.37 3.98
N LEU A 46 3.24 -8.93 3.32
CA LEU A 46 1.86 -8.49 3.41
C LEU A 46 1.13 -9.41 4.39
N VAL A 47 0.41 -8.84 5.36
CA VAL A 47 -0.25 -9.58 6.44
C VAL A 47 -1.71 -9.21 6.56
N CYS A 48 -2.57 -10.22 6.68
CA CYS A 48 -3.98 -10.02 6.98
C CYS A 48 -4.15 -9.61 8.44
N SER A 49 -4.79 -8.47 8.68
CA SER A 49 -5.07 -7.95 10.03
C SER A 49 -6.11 -8.76 10.82
N VAL A 50 -6.87 -9.64 10.15
CA VAL A 50 -7.94 -10.43 10.78
C VAL A 50 -7.41 -11.77 11.31
N CYS A 51 -6.64 -12.50 10.50
CA CYS A 51 -6.19 -13.87 10.84
C CYS A 51 -4.67 -14.03 10.93
N GLY A 52 -3.89 -13.00 10.60
CA GLY A 52 -2.42 -13.05 10.61
C GLY A 52 -1.79 -13.78 9.43
N PHE A 53 -2.56 -14.23 8.42
CA PHE A 53 -2.03 -14.84 7.20
C PHE A 53 -1.01 -13.91 6.53
N LYS A 54 0.15 -14.45 6.15
CA LYS A 54 1.27 -13.70 5.55
C LYS A 54 1.54 -14.18 4.13
N THR A 55 1.89 -13.24 3.26
CA THR A 55 2.42 -13.52 1.92
C THR A 55 3.57 -12.57 1.61
N ASP A 56 4.44 -12.96 0.68
CA ASP A 56 5.58 -12.14 0.27
C ASP A 56 5.10 -10.88 -0.49
N VAL A 57 5.89 -9.80 -0.40
CA VAL A 57 5.65 -8.60 -1.21
C VAL A 57 5.95 -8.93 -2.68
N PRO A 58 5.02 -8.66 -3.62
CA PRO A 58 5.24 -8.88 -5.04
C PRO A 58 6.51 -8.21 -5.56
N VAL A 59 7.19 -8.89 -6.49
CA VAL A 59 8.42 -8.40 -7.12
C VAL A 59 8.12 -7.94 -8.54
N HIS A 60 8.61 -6.75 -8.89
CA HIS A 60 8.53 -6.20 -10.24
C HIS A 60 9.86 -5.54 -10.62
N CYS A 61 10.28 -5.64 -11.89
CA CYS A 61 11.62 -5.21 -12.34
C CYS A 61 12.77 -5.75 -11.44
N GLY A 62 12.61 -6.95 -10.87
CA GLY A 62 13.60 -7.58 -10.00
C GLY A 62 13.72 -6.99 -8.59
N ARG A 63 12.80 -6.11 -8.16
CA ARG A 63 12.76 -5.53 -6.81
C ARG A 63 11.38 -5.71 -6.16
N PRO A 64 11.30 -5.88 -4.83
CA PRO A 64 10.01 -5.79 -4.13
C PRO A 64 9.30 -4.48 -4.45
N MET A 65 7.99 -4.54 -4.68
CA MET A 65 7.17 -3.36 -4.91
C MET A 65 6.94 -2.61 -3.59
N LEU A 66 6.90 -1.28 -3.62
CA LEU A 66 6.66 -0.48 -2.42
C LEU A 66 5.19 -0.41 -2.07
N TYR A 67 4.88 -0.62 -0.80
CA TYR A 67 3.54 -0.38 -0.25
C TYR A 67 3.28 1.12 -0.07
N SER A 68 2.39 1.68 -0.89
CA SER A 68 2.06 3.10 -0.89
C SER A 68 0.65 3.33 -0.35
N MET A 69 0.55 4.12 0.73
CA MET A 69 -0.71 4.67 1.23
C MET A 69 -0.85 6.10 0.74
N SER A 70 -1.53 6.31 -0.39
CA SER A 70 -1.71 7.66 -0.92
C SER A 70 -2.93 8.35 -0.29
N ARG A 71 -2.84 8.78 0.97
CA ARG A 71 -3.81 9.77 1.47
C ARG A 71 -3.45 11.13 0.88
N TYR A 72 -4.12 11.55 -0.19
CA TYR A 72 -4.05 12.94 -0.63
C TYR A 72 -4.82 13.78 0.39
N ILE A 73 -4.10 14.50 1.25
CA ILE A 73 -4.68 15.51 2.13
C ILE A 73 -4.32 16.85 1.50
N ASP A 74 -5.32 17.56 0.97
CA ASP A 74 -5.11 18.93 0.53
C ASP A 74 -4.81 19.79 1.78
N VAL A 75 -3.59 20.33 1.84
CA VAL A 75 -3.15 21.19 2.94
C VAL A 75 -3.90 22.53 3.01
N ARG A 76 -4.73 22.86 2.00
CA ARG A 76 -5.58 24.05 1.99
C ARG A 76 -6.78 23.94 2.94
N ASP A 77 -7.21 22.73 3.30
CA ASP A 77 -8.34 22.53 4.23
C ASP A 77 -7.99 22.78 5.70
N LYS A 78 -6.75 23.18 6.03
CA LYS A 78 -6.30 23.43 7.41
C LYS A 78 -6.36 24.88 7.89
N HIS A 79 -6.88 25.81 7.10
CA HIS A 79 -7.10 27.18 7.56
C HIS A 79 -8.56 27.60 7.35
N GLY A 80 -9.45 27.02 8.16
CA GLY A 80 -10.64 27.72 8.59
C GLY A 80 -10.24 28.74 9.64
N ILE A 81 -9.91 29.96 9.18
CA ILE A 81 -10.02 31.19 9.99
C ILE A 81 -11.23 31.94 9.44
#